data_AF-A0AAU0QEN6-F1
#
_entry.id   AF-A0AAU0QEN6-F1
#
_cell.length_a   1.000
_cell.length_b   1.000
_cell.length_c   1.000
_cell.angle_alpha   90.00
_cell.angle_beta   90.00
_cell.angle_gamma   90.00
#
_symmetry.space_group_name_H-M   'P 1'
#
loop_
_entity.id
_entity.type
_entity.pdbx_description
1 polymer ?
#
loop_
_entity_poly.entity_id
_entity_poly.type
_entity_poly.pdbx_seq_one_letter_code
_entity_poly.pdbx_strand_id
1 'polypeptide(L)'
;MASFPWRKTQKAQQAEAARRRLSLRVWLIIAASIVVLLAGAAAVLWTQPVLKVSAVEVTGTHHLPVEQVREISGVAEGQNLVRVNESAAATAVAQLEWVDSVTVSRSLPSTVHIAVTEHAPVLFKREGDQSLLIDTHGQAFAYGEPPEGTVEATGEGVNDEATMKTLVEAVNAVDPGVRAQVASVSVPNQWEIEFRLADGRVVYWGSLEDYQDKALAMRTVLTREGQRWDVSNPRLVTVR
;
A
#
# COMPACT_ATOMS: atom_id res chain seq x y z
N MET A 1 39.02 59.61 59.95
CA MET A 1 38.01 59.63 58.87
C MET A 1 38.13 58.34 58.08
N ALA A 2 37.35 57.32 58.45
CA ALA A 2 37.42 55.99 57.83
C ALA A 2 36.58 55.95 56.55
N SER A 3 37.22 55.82 55.38
CA SER A 3 36.55 55.60 54.11
C SER A 3 36.02 54.16 54.07
N PHE A 4 34.73 53.99 54.29
CA PHE A 4 34.07 52.68 54.24
C PHE A 4 34.06 52.10 52.80
N PRO A 5 34.62 50.88 52.56
CA PRO A 5 34.85 50.33 51.22
C PRO A 5 33.60 49.77 50.50
N TRP A 6 32.43 49.73 51.14
CA TRP A 6 31.24 49.03 50.63
C TRP A 6 30.35 49.85 49.65
N ARG A 7 30.58 51.16 49.46
CA ARG A 7 29.83 51.96 48.47
C ARG A 7 30.24 51.70 47.02
N LYS A 8 31.45 51.17 46.78
CA LYS A 8 31.92 50.83 45.42
C LYS A 8 31.21 49.59 44.86
N THR A 9 30.76 48.67 45.72
CA THR A 9 30.12 47.43 45.29
C THR A 9 28.67 47.64 44.83
N GLN A 10 27.90 48.55 45.45
CA GLN A 10 26.51 48.83 45.02
C GLN A 10 26.42 49.48 43.63
N LYS A 11 27.30 50.44 43.29
CA LYS A 11 27.31 51.07 41.95
C LYS A 11 27.77 50.10 40.86
N ALA A 12 28.74 49.22 41.17
CA ALA A 12 29.18 48.17 40.26
C ALA A 12 28.07 47.14 40.00
N GLN A 13 27.36 46.71 41.06
CA GLN A 13 26.21 45.79 40.96
C GLN A 13 25.04 46.40 40.17
N GLN A 14 24.75 47.70 40.34
CA GLN A 14 23.72 48.39 39.56
C GLN A 14 24.11 48.54 38.08
N ALA A 15 25.37 48.82 37.78
CA ALA A 15 25.88 48.91 36.41
C ALA A 15 25.90 47.54 35.70
N GLU A 16 26.25 46.46 36.41
CA GLU A 16 26.18 45.09 35.88
C GLU A 16 24.74 44.64 35.63
N ALA A 17 23.81 44.92 36.55
CA ALA A 17 22.39 44.62 36.35
C ALA A 17 21.79 45.41 35.17
N ALA A 18 22.17 46.68 34.99
CA ALA A 18 21.77 47.49 33.84
C ALA A 18 22.38 46.96 32.52
N ARG A 19 23.66 46.58 32.51
CA ARG A 19 24.33 45.95 31.36
C ARG A 19 23.72 44.60 30.99
N ARG A 20 23.42 43.74 31.97
CA ARG A 20 22.71 42.48 31.78
C ARG A 20 21.30 42.69 31.22
N ARG A 21 20.56 43.69 31.73
CA ARG A 21 19.22 44.04 31.19
C ARG A 21 19.29 44.59 29.77
N LEU A 22 20.31 45.40 29.44
CA LEU A 22 20.55 45.89 28.09
C LEU A 22 20.96 44.76 27.14
N SER A 23 21.85 43.85 27.55
CA SER A 23 22.25 42.71 26.74
C SER A 23 21.09 41.73 26.52
N LEU A 24 20.23 41.52 27.53
CA LEU A 24 19.00 40.75 27.37
C LEU A 24 18.01 41.42 26.41
N ARG A 25 17.83 42.74 26.48
CA ARG A 25 16.97 43.48 25.53
C ARG A 25 17.48 43.38 24.10
N VAL A 26 18.79 43.54 23.88
CA VAL A 26 19.39 43.38 22.55
C VAL A 26 19.19 41.95 22.04
N TRP A 27 19.43 40.94 22.88
CA TRP A 27 19.18 39.55 22.53
C TRP A 27 17.71 39.26 22.22
N LEU A 28 16.78 39.84 22.98
CA LEU A 28 15.34 39.72 22.73
C LEU A 28 14.94 40.38 21.40
N ILE A 29 15.49 41.55 21.08
CA ILE A 29 15.25 42.23 19.81
C ILE A 29 15.81 41.39 18.65
N ILE A 30 17.02 40.87 18.77
CA ILE A 30 17.62 39.98 17.75
C ILE A 30 16.75 38.73 17.57
N ALA A 31 16.37 38.07 18.66
CA ALA A 31 15.49 36.90 18.61
C ALA A 31 14.14 37.22 17.94
N ALA A 32 13.49 38.32 18.33
CA ALA A 32 12.24 38.76 17.73
C ALA A 32 12.40 39.09 16.24
N SER A 33 13.51 39.71 15.85
CA SER A 33 13.83 40.04 14.45
C SER A 33 13.98 38.77 13.60
N ILE A 34 14.69 37.76 14.13
CA ILE A 34 14.83 36.45 13.49
C ILE A 34 13.47 35.78 13.32
N VAL A 35 12.62 35.80 14.35
CA VAL A 35 11.27 35.23 14.29
C VAL A 35 10.43 35.92 13.21
N VAL A 36 10.46 37.25 13.13
CA VAL A 36 9.74 38.02 12.09
C VAL A 36 10.26 37.69 10.70
N LEU A 37 11.58 37.58 10.53
CA LEU A 37 12.20 37.20 9.26
C LEU A 37 11.79 35.79 8.82
N LEU A 38 11.83 34.82 9.73
CA LEU A 38 11.41 33.43 9.46
C LEU A 38 9.91 33.36 9.14
N ALA A 39 9.07 34.10 9.86
CA ALA A 39 7.64 34.18 9.59
C ALA A 39 7.36 34.81 8.21
N GLY A 40 8.08 35.87 7.85
CA GLY A 40 8.00 36.50 6.53
C GLY A 40 8.42 35.55 5.40
N ALA A 41 9.54 34.85 5.57
CA ALA A 41 10.00 33.85 4.60
C ALA A 41 9.00 32.70 4.43
N ALA A 42 8.44 32.19 5.52
CA ALA A 42 7.40 31.16 5.49
C ALA A 42 6.12 31.66 4.79
N ALA A 43 5.70 32.91 5.04
CA ALA A 43 4.55 33.50 4.38
C ALA A 43 4.76 33.64 2.86
N VAL A 44 5.98 34.02 2.42
CA VAL A 44 6.33 34.08 0.99
C VAL A 44 6.31 32.69 0.37
N LEU A 45 6.94 31.68 1.00
CA LEU A 45 6.93 30.29 0.51
C LEU A 45 5.51 29.70 0.43
N TRP A 46 4.63 30.11 1.35
CA TRP A 46 3.23 29.67 1.36
C TRP A 46 2.39 30.36 0.27
N THR A 47 2.56 31.66 0.08
CA THR A 47 1.71 32.44 -0.83
C THR A 47 2.23 32.46 -2.26
N GLN A 48 3.54 32.52 -2.46
CA GLN A 48 4.19 32.61 -3.75
C GLN A 48 4.66 31.23 -4.21
N PRO A 49 4.45 30.86 -5.48
CA PRO A 49 4.91 29.58 -6.03
C PRO A 49 6.43 29.67 -6.33
N VAL A 50 7.24 29.83 -5.29
CA VAL A 50 8.71 29.81 -5.39
C VAL A 50 9.20 28.39 -5.63
N LEU A 51 8.60 27.43 -4.92
CA LEU A 51 8.80 25.99 -5.11
C LEU A 51 7.64 25.48 -5.95
N LYS A 52 7.84 25.40 -7.26
CA LYS A 52 6.82 24.92 -8.20
C LYS A 52 6.95 23.43 -8.42
N VAL A 53 5.80 22.75 -8.51
CA VAL A 53 5.75 21.39 -9.05
C VAL A 53 6.23 21.46 -10.51
N SER A 54 7.38 20.87 -10.79
CA SER A 54 7.96 20.75 -12.14
C SER A 54 7.84 19.32 -12.68
N ALA A 55 7.65 18.34 -11.81
CA ALA A 55 7.46 16.95 -12.17
C ALA A 55 6.47 16.27 -11.20
N VAL A 56 5.63 15.40 -11.74
CA VAL A 56 4.83 14.43 -11.00
C VAL A 56 5.28 13.05 -11.44
N GLU A 57 5.96 12.34 -10.57
CA GLU A 57 6.54 11.02 -10.85
C GLU A 57 5.63 9.95 -10.26
N VAL A 58 5.09 9.09 -11.12
CA VAL A 58 4.25 7.95 -10.73
C VAL A 58 5.07 6.67 -10.84
N THR A 59 4.98 5.81 -9.84
CA THR A 59 5.69 4.52 -9.79
C THR A 59 4.77 3.41 -9.30
N GLY A 60 5.11 2.17 -9.63
CA GLY A 60 4.39 0.97 -9.16
C GLY A 60 3.09 0.65 -9.91
N THR A 61 2.85 1.32 -11.03
CA THR A 61 1.74 1.03 -11.95
C THR A 61 2.16 -0.01 -13.00
N HIS A 62 1.32 -1.01 -13.25
CA HIS A 62 1.50 -2.05 -14.27
C HIS A 62 0.30 -2.13 -15.20
N HIS A 63 -0.92 -2.14 -14.65
CA HIS A 63 -2.18 -2.16 -15.40
C HIS A 63 -2.73 -0.75 -15.59
N LEU A 64 -2.48 0.17 -14.64
CA LEU A 64 -2.92 1.55 -14.72
C LEU A 64 -1.97 2.40 -15.58
N PRO A 65 -2.50 3.18 -16.55
CA PRO A 65 -1.73 4.22 -17.22
C PRO A 65 -1.23 5.28 -16.23
N VAL A 66 0.05 5.62 -16.32
CA VAL A 66 0.70 6.65 -15.49
C VAL A 66 -0.03 8.00 -15.62
N GLU A 67 -0.45 8.35 -16.83
CA GLU A 67 -1.16 9.58 -17.15
C GLU A 67 -2.52 9.65 -16.43
N GLN A 68 -3.23 8.53 -16.33
CA GLN A 68 -4.51 8.45 -15.64
C GLN A 68 -4.33 8.70 -14.13
N VAL A 69 -3.34 8.06 -13.51
CA VAL A 69 -3.01 8.29 -12.08
C VAL A 69 -2.64 9.75 -11.85
N ARG A 70 -1.81 10.32 -12.73
CA ARG A 70 -1.39 11.71 -12.65
C ARG A 70 -2.57 12.68 -12.78
N GLU A 71 -3.46 12.45 -13.72
CA GLU A 71 -4.66 13.29 -13.92
C GLU A 71 -5.60 13.22 -12.71
N ILE A 72 -5.90 12.02 -12.24
CA ILE A 72 -6.80 11.79 -11.09
C ILE A 72 -6.22 12.36 -9.79
N SER A 73 -4.90 12.36 -9.63
CA SER A 73 -4.24 12.96 -8.46
C SER A 73 -4.58 14.44 -8.24
N GLY A 74 -4.99 15.16 -9.30
CA GLY A 74 -5.29 16.59 -9.27
C GLY A 74 -4.07 17.48 -9.02
N VAL A 75 -2.85 16.93 -9.02
CA VAL A 75 -1.60 17.69 -8.85
C VAL A 75 -1.20 18.30 -10.19
N ALA A 76 -1.33 19.62 -10.30
CA ALA A 76 -0.97 20.35 -11.51
C ALA A 76 0.50 20.77 -11.52
N GLU A 77 1.14 20.67 -12.69
CA GLU A 77 2.42 21.35 -12.92
C GLU A 77 2.28 22.87 -12.71
N GLY A 78 3.30 23.48 -12.14
CA GLY A 78 3.34 24.90 -11.79
C GLY A 78 2.63 25.26 -10.48
N GLN A 79 1.89 24.33 -9.86
CA GLN A 79 1.30 24.53 -8.53
C GLN A 79 2.39 24.81 -7.48
N ASN A 80 2.05 25.59 -6.44
CA ASN A 80 2.95 25.74 -5.29
C ASN A 80 3.08 24.38 -4.57
N LEU A 81 4.26 23.79 -4.62
CA LEU A 81 4.60 22.48 -4.04
C LEU A 81 4.26 22.43 -2.54
N VAL A 82 4.49 23.51 -1.80
CA VAL A 82 4.19 23.56 -0.36
C VAL A 82 2.69 23.45 -0.08
N ARG A 83 1.84 23.85 -1.04
CA ARG A 83 0.38 23.81 -0.95
C ARG A 83 -0.24 22.56 -1.57
N VAL A 84 0.55 21.64 -2.10
CA VAL A 84 0.02 20.35 -2.60
C VAL A 84 -0.62 19.61 -1.43
N ASN A 85 -1.87 19.18 -1.63
CA ASN A 85 -2.60 18.39 -0.66
C ASN A 85 -2.40 16.91 -0.98
N GLU A 86 -1.37 16.32 -0.36
CA GLU A 86 -1.00 14.91 -0.56
C GLU A 86 -2.14 13.96 -0.18
N SER A 87 -2.90 14.25 0.89
CA SER A 87 -4.00 13.38 1.31
C SER A 87 -5.17 13.43 0.34
N ALA A 88 -5.51 14.61 -0.19
CA ALA A 88 -6.54 14.71 -1.23
C ALA A 88 -6.13 13.98 -2.51
N ALA A 89 -4.87 14.13 -2.94
CA ALA A 89 -4.33 13.42 -4.09
C ALA A 89 -4.33 11.90 -3.88
N ALA A 90 -3.91 11.43 -2.71
CA ALA A 90 -3.93 10.02 -2.34
C ALA A 90 -5.36 9.46 -2.35
N THR A 91 -6.31 10.16 -1.71
CA THR A 91 -7.73 9.76 -1.70
C THR A 91 -8.31 9.69 -3.11
N ALA A 92 -7.95 10.61 -4.01
CA ALA A 92 -8.44 10.58 -5.38
C ALA A 92 -7.87 9.38 -6.15
N VAL A 93 -6.56 9.13 -6.06
CA VAL A 93 -5.91 7.98 -6.73
C VAL A 93 -6.43 6.65 -6.18
N ALA A 94 -6.69 6.55 -4.87
CA ALA A 94 -7.24 5.34 -4.25
C ALA A 94 -8.66 4.97 -4.71
N GLN A 95 -9.34 5.81 -5.50
CA GLN A 95 -10.64 5.48 -6.11
C GLN A 95 -10.50 4.64 -7.38
N LEU A 96 -9.30 4.53 -7.94
CA LEU A 96 -9.03 3.64 -9.06
C LEU A 96 -9.12 2.19 -8.59
N GLU A 97 -9.94 1.38 -9.27
CA GLU A 97 -10.23 0.00 -8.89
C GLU A 97 -8.98 -0.87 -8.72
N TRP A 98 -7.96 -0.66 -9.54
CA TRP A 98 -6.71 -1.42 -9.50
C TRP A 98 -5.76 -1.00 -8.36
N VAL A 99 -6.03 0.09 -7.64
CA VAL A 99 -5.14 0.59 -6.58
C VAL A 99 -5.46 -0.09 -5.25
N ASP A 100 -4.52 -0.89 -4.75
CA ASP A 100 -4.55 -1.44 -3.40
C ASP A 100 -4.13 -0.38 -2.36
N SER A 101 -3.04 0.32 -2.64
CA SER A 101 -2.55 1.40 -1.77
C SER A 101 -1.81 2.47 -2.56
N VAL A 102 -1.81 3.69 -2.03
CA VAL A 102 -1.10 4.82 -2.64
C VAL A 102 -0.45 5.70 -1.58
N THR A 103 0.78 6.12 -1.85
CA THR A 103 1.51 7.10 -1.06
C THR A 103 1.87 8.29 -1.93
N VAL A 104 1.44 9.48 -1.51
CA VAL A 104 1.79 10.74 -2.18
C VAL A 104 2.73 11.52 -1.28
N SER A 105 3.86 11.97 -1.82
CA SER A 105 4.84 12.74 -1.08
C SER A 105 5.47 13.85 -1.92
N ARG A 106 5.79 14.96 -1.27
CA ARG A 106 6.55 16.07 -1.84
C ARG A 106 8.04 15.81 -1.69
N SER A 107 8.76 15.87 -2.81
CA SER A 107 10.22 15.86 -2.86
C SER A 107 10.73 17.22 -3.28
N LEU A 108 11.32 17.93 -2.33
CA LEU A 108 11.88 19.25 -2.57
C LEU A 108 13.09 19.15 -3.52
N PRO A 109 13.28 20.13 -4.43
CA PRO A 109 12.59 21.42 -4.47
C PRO A 109 11.33 21.47 -5.34
N SER A 110 11.03 20.47 -6.17
CA SER A 110 10.09 20.63 -7.29
C SER A 110 9.28 19.41 -7.71
N THR A 111 9.35 18.28 -6.99
CA THR A 111 8.74 17.02 -7.44
C THR A 111 7.66 16.54 -6.48
N VAL A 112 6.61 15.93 -7.02
CA VAL A 112 5.65 15.13 -6.26
C VAL A 112 5.79 13.68 -6.70
N HIS A 113 6.06 12.77 -5.76
CA HIS A 113 6.08 11.34 -6.03
C HIS A 113 4.73 10.72 -5.63
N ILE A 114 4.19 9.90 -6.52
CA ILE A 114 3.00 9.09 -6.31
C ILE A 114 3.42 7.64 -6.46
N ALA A 115 3.57 6.93 -5.34
CA ALA A 115 3.85 5.51 -5.32
C ALA A 115 2.53 4.75 -5.19
N VAL A 116 2.18 3.99 -6.23
CA VAL A 116 0.97 3.16 -6.29
C VAL A 116 1.38 1.70 -6.09
N THR A 117 0.62 0.98 -5.29
CA THR A 117 0.62 -0.48 -5.25
C THR A 117 -0.68 -0.94 -5.88
N GLU A 118 -0.59 -1.74 -6.94
CA GLU A 118 -1.77 -2.33 -7.56
C GLU A 118 -2.20 -3.61 -6.85
N HIS A 119 -3.50 -3.91 -6.86
CA HIS A 119 -4.00 -5.22 -6.46
C HIS A 119 -3.36 -6.33 -7.31
N ALA A 120 -2.93 -7.40 -6.65
CA ALA A 120 -2.40 -8.59 -7.32
C ALA A 120 -3.50 -9.66 -7.44
N PRO A 121 -4.06 -9.91 -8.63
CA PRO A 121 -5.17 -10.85 -8.78
C PRO A 121 -4.70 -12.30 -8.60
N VAL A 122 -5.32 -13.01 -7.66
CA VAL A 122 -5.06 -14.43 -7.39
C VAL A 122 -6.14 -15.29 -8.02
N LEU A 123 -7.39 -14.89 -7.86
CA LEU A 123 -8.56 -15.60 -8.36
C LEU A 123 -9.41 -14.66 -9.23
N PHE A 124 -10.26 -15.27 -10.05
CA PHE A 124 -11.38 -14.56 -10.65
C PHE A 124 -12.63 -15.44 -10.60
N LYS A 125 -13.81 -14.84 -10.53
CA LYS A 125 -15.08 -15.55 -10.74
C LYS A 125 -15.82 -14.95 -11.94
N ARG A 126 -16.55 -15.79 -12.68
CA ARG A 126 -17.40 -15.31 -13.78
C ARG A 126 -18.75 -14.85 -13.26
N GLU A 127 -19.12 -13.63 -13.62
CA GLU A 127 -20.43 -13.05 -13.37
C GLU A 127 -21.03 -12.58 -14.70
N GLY A 128 -21.93 -13.39 -15.25
CA GLY A 128 -22.42 -13.20 -16.62
C GLY A 128 -21.27 -13.33 -17.62
N ASP A 129 -21.06 -12.28 -18.42
CA ASP A 129 -20.00 -12.22 -19.44
C ASP A 129 -18.71 -11.53 -18.93
N GLN A 130 -18.68 -11.09 -17.67
CA GLN A 130 -17.53 -10.41 -17.07
C GLN A 130 -16.81 -11.31 -16.06
N SER A 131 -15.50 -11.10 -15.91
CA SER A 131 -14.73 -11.72 -14.83
C SER A 131 -14.49 -10.70 -13.73
N LEU A 132 -14.90 -11.04 -12.51
CA LEU A 132 -14.59 -10.26 -11.31
C LEU A 132 -13.28 -10.77 -10.73
N LEU A 133 -12.27 -9.90 -10.64
CA LEU A 133 -10.95 -10.20 -10.11
C LEU A 133 -10.94 -10.11 -8.58
N ILE A 134 -10.27 -11.07 -7.95
CA ILE A 134 -10.07 -11.16 -6.50
C ILE A 134 -8.58 -11.09 -6.19
N ASP A 135 -8.21 -10.22 -5.27
CA ASP A 135 -6.83 -9.96 -4.88
C ASP A 135 -6.26 -10.99 -3.87
N THR A 136 -5.05 -10.72 -3.39
CA THR A 136 -4.34 -11.52 -2.37
C THR A 136 -5.02 -11.55 -1.00
N HIS A 137 -5.97 -10.67 -0.73
CA HIS A 137 -6.71 -10.60 0.53
C HIS A 137 -8.07 -11.29 0.45
N GLY A 138 -8.45 -11.80 -0.73
CA GLY A 138 -9.80 -12.35 -0.95
C GLY A 138 -10.83 -11.27 -1.27
N GLN A 139 -10.41 -10.04 -1.56
CA GLN A 139 -11.31 -8.95 -1.90
C GLN A 139 -11.50 -8.83 -3.41
N ALA A 140 -12.76 -8.73 -3.84
CA ALA A 140 -13.09 -8.38 -5.22
C ALA A 140 -12.83 -6.89 -5.47
N PHE A 141 -12.10 -6.55 -6.53
CA PHE A 141 -11.65 -5.16 -6.76
C PHE A 141 -11.98 -4.59 -8.15
N ALA A 142 -11.97 -5.39 -9.21
CA ALA A 142 -12.21 -4.91 -10.57
C ALA A 142 -12.87 -5.97 -11.47
N TYR A 143 -13.62 -5.52 -12.49
CA TYR A 143 -14.04 -6.36 -13.60
C TYR A 143 -13.06 -6.21 -14.77
N GLY A 144 -12.65 -7.30 -15.40
CA GLY A 144 -11.74 -7.24 -16.53
C GLY A 144 -11.30 -8.59 -17.05
N GLU A 145 -10.36 -8.58 -18.00
CA GLU A 145 -9.71 -9.81 -18.46
C GLU A 145 -8.77 -10.32 -17.35
N PRO A 146 -8.90 -11.59 -16.92
CA PRO A 146 -7.99 -12.16 -15.92
C PRO A 146 -6.54 -12.17 -16.43
N PRO A 147 -5.58 -11.62 -15.68
CA PRO A 147 -4.17 -11.73 -16.02
C PRO A 147 -3.68 -13.18 -16.03
N GLU A 148 -2.56 -13.43 -16.69
CA GLU A 148 -1.93 -14.76 -16.70
C GLU A 148 -1.59 -15.22 -15.27
N GLY A 149 -1.94 -16.47 -14.95
CA GLY A 149 -1.70 -17.06 -13.62
C GLY A 149 -2.80 -16.78 -12.58
N THR A 150 -3.86 -16.04 -12.94
CA THR A 150 -5.08 -15.93 -12.14
C THR A 150 -5.95 -17.18 -12.35
N VAL A 151 -6.41 -17.80 -11.25
CA VAL A 151 -7.16 -19.06 -11.30
C VAL A 151 -8.66 -18.81 -11.21
N GLU A 152 -9.45 -19.50 -12.03
CA GLU A 152 -10.91 -19.37 -11.97
C GLU A 152 -11.48 -20.05 -10.72
N ALA A 153 -12.29 -19.34 -9.94
CA ALA A 153 -13.04 -19.88 -8.82
C ALA A 153 -14.53 -20.05 -9.19
N THR A 154 -15.08 -21.25 -8.98
CA THR A 154 -16.48 -21.59 -9.34
C THR A 154 -17.21 -22.27 -8.18
N GLY A 155 -18.55 -22.31 -8.21
CA GLY A 155 -19.39 -22.92 -7.17
C GLY A 155 -19.99 -21.92 -6.18
N GLU A 156 -20.95 -22.34 -5.35
CA GLU A 156 -21.68 -21.40 -4.46
C GLU A 156 -20.81 -20.87 -3.31
N GLY A 157 -19.84 -21.68 -2.84
CA GLY A 157 -18.97 -21.31 -1.72
C GLY A 157 -18.07 -20.11 -1.99
N VAL A 158 -17.85 -19.74 -3.26
CA VAL A 158 -17.04 -18.56 -3.63
C VAL A 158 -17.74 -17.22 -3.30
N ASN A 159 -19.03 -17.25 -2.96
CA ASN A 159 -19.78 -16.05 -2.57
C ASN A 159 -19.72 -15.78 -1.06
N ASP A 160 -19.14 -16.70 -0.27
CA ASP A 160 -18.88 -16.50 1.15
C ASP A 160 -17.50 -15.85 1.37
N GLU A 161 -17.46 -14.72 2.07
CA GLU A 161 -16.24 -13.92 2.26
C GLU A 161 -15.14 -14.70 3.01
N ALA A 162 -15.52 -15.46 4.04
CA ALA A 162 -14.57 -16.24 4.83
C ALA A 162 -13.97 -17.40 4.02
N THR A 163 -14.80 -18.07 3.22
CA THR A 163 -14.40 -19.12 2.29
C THR A 163 -13.48 -18.56 1.21
N MET A 164 -13.82 -17.40 0.61
CA MET A 164 -13.00 -16.74 -0.41
C MET A 164 -11.60 -16.38 0.13
N LYS A 165 -11.54 -15.78 1.32
CA LYS A 165 -10.26 -15.46 1.96
C LYS A 165 -9.39 -16.70 2.16
N THR A 166 -9.97 -17.76 2.72
CA THR A 166 -9.26 -19.03 2.95
C THR A 166 -8.85 -19.71 1.64
N LEU A 167 -9.68 -19.60 0.60
CA LEU A 167 -9.39 -20.13 -0.73
C LEU A 167 -8.17 -19.42 -1.34
N VAL A 168 -8.08 -18.09 -1.24
CA VAL A 168 -6.90 -17.33 -1.70
C VAL A 168 -5.64 -17.78 -0.95
N GLU A 169 -5.71 -17.95 0.36
CA GLU A 169 -4.59 -18.50 1.15
C GLU A 169 -4.19 -19.90 0.68
N ALA A 170 -5.16 -20.78 0.44
CA ALA A 170 -4.93 -22.14 -0.04
C ALA A 170 -4.28 -22.15 -1.44
N VAL A 171 -4.76 -21.34 -2.37
CA VAL A 171 -4.18 -21.22 -3.72
C VAL A 171 -2.76 -20.63 -3.68
N ASN A 172 -2.50 -19.66 -2.80
CA ASN A 172 -1.17 -19.10 -2.59
C ASN A 172 -0.20 -20.09 -1.93
N ALA A 173 -0.70 -21.06 -1.16
CA ALA A 173 0.12 -22.13 -0.58
C ALA A 173 0.53 -23.21 -1.61
N VAL A 174 -0.16 -23.30 -2.75
CA VAL A 174 0.22 -24.20 -3.84
C VAL A 174 1.52 -23.71 -4.48
N ASP A 175 2.46 -24.64 -4.69
CA ASP A 175 3.74 -24.38 -5.35
C ASP A 175 3.54 -23.62 -6.69
N PRO A 176 4.33 -22.56 -7.00
CA PRO A 176 4.13 -21.76 -8.21
C PRO A 176 4.11 -22.57 -9.50
N GLY A 177 4.92 -23.62 -9.60
CA GLY A 177 4.96 -24.49 -10.78
C GLY A 177 3.73 -25.37 -10.93
N VAL A 178 3.10 -25.74 -9.81
CA VAL A 178 1.81 -26.45 -9.80
C VAL A 178 0.67 -25.48 -10.04
N ARG A 179 0.68 -24.31 -9.41
CA ARG A 179 -0.36 -23.28 -9.55
C ARG A 179 -0.50 -22.84 -11.00
N ALA A 180 0.60 -22.69 -11.73
CA ALA A 180 0.58 -22.35 -13.17
C ALA A 180 -0.13 -23.40 -14.04
N GLN A 181 -0.30 -24.64 -13.55
CA GLN A 181 -1.04 -25.70 -14.24
C GLN A 181 -2.53 -25.73 -13.84
N VAL A 182 -2.95 -25.00 -12.79
CA VAL A 182 -4.33 -24.99 -12.32
C VAL A 182 -5.16 -24.08 -13.21
N ALA A 183 -6.19 -24.63 -13.84
CA ALA A 183 -7.14 -23.88 -14.67
C ALA A 183 -8.27 -23.31 -13.82
N SER A 184 -8.81 -24.10 -12.88
CA SER A 184 -9.92 -23.66 -12.03
C SER A 184 -9.93 -24.38 -10.68
N VAL A 185 -10.51 -23.73 -9.67
CA VAL A 185 -10.91 -24.34 -8.39
C VAL A 185 -12.42 -24.32 -8.27
N SER A 186 -13.02 -25.49 -8.06
CA SER A 186 -14.44 -25.65 -7.81
C SER A 186 -14.69 -25.74 -6.31
N VAL A 187 -15.55 -24.87 -5.80
CA VAL A 187 -15.96 -24.78 -4.39
C VAL A 187 -17.50 -24.78 -4.32
N PRO A 188 -18.17 -25.93 -4.56
CA PRO A 188 -19.62 -26.01 -4.40
C PRO A 188 -20.07 -25.61 -2.99
N ASN A 189 -19.29 -25.98 -1.97
CA ASN A 189 -19.49 -25.64 -0.56
C ASN A 189 -18.16 -25.75 0.21
N GLN A 190 -18.14 -25.38 1.50
CA GLN A 190 -16.93 -25.35 2.32
C GLN A 190 -16.27 -26.73 2.62
N TRP A 191 -16.94 -27.84 2.28
CA TRP A 191 -16.44 -29.20 2.53
C TRP A 191 -15.99 -29.92 1.24
N GLU A 192 -16.22 -29.30 0.08
CA GLU A 192 -15.94 -29.85 -1.23
C GLU A 192 -15.16 -28.84 -2.07
N ILE A 193 -13.86 -29.06 -2.16
CA ILE A 193 -12.92 -28.25 -2.94
C ILE A 193 -12.18 -29.17 -3.91
N GLU A 194 -12.21 -28.80 -5.19
CA GLU A 194 -11.52 -29.52 -6.26
C GLU A 194 -10.67 -28.57 -7.11
N PHE A 195 -9.39 -28.91 -7.27
CA PHE A 195 -8.50 -28.25 -8.21
C PHE A 195 -8.54 -28.99 -9.54
N ARG A 196 -8.80 -28.27 -10.63
CA ARG A 196 -8.75 -28.79 -12.00
C ARG A 196 -7.58 -28.16 -12.74
N LEU A 197 -6.73 -29.00 -13.29
CA LEU A 197 -5.57 -28.58 -14.07
C LEU A 197 -5.95 -28.38 -15.54
N ALA A 198 -5.17 -27.56 -16.25
CA ALA A 198 -5.37 -27.25 -17.66
C ALA A 198 -5.28 -28.47 -18.59
N ASP A 199 -4.59 -29.53 -18.16
CA ASP A 199 -4.47 -30.79 -18.90
C ASP A 199 -5.59 -31.81 -18.58
N GLY A 200 -6.58 -31.42 -17.77
CA GLY A 200 -7.74 -32.22 -17.41
C GLY A 200 -7.59 -33.05 -16.15
N ARG A 201 -6.41 -33.04 -15.50
CA ARG A 201 -6.21 -33.71 -14.19
C ARG A 201 -7.03 -33.01 -13.09
N VAL A 202 -7.46 -33.79 -12.10
CA VAL A 202 -8.27 -33.29 -10.96
C VAL A 202 -7.67 -33.72 -9.64
N VAL A 203 -7.64 -32.80 -8.67
CA VAL A 203 -7.19 -33.06 -7.31
C VAL A 203 -8.27 -32.60 -6.33
N TYR A 204 -8.90 -33.57 -5.64
CA TYR A 204 -9.92 -33.34 -4.63
C TYR A 204 -9.26 -33.06 -3.28
N TRP A 205 -9.61 -31.94 -2.66
CA TRP A 205 -9.08 -31.49 -1.37
C TRP A 205 -10.06 -31.66 -0.20
N GLY A 206 -11.33 -31.93 -0.48
CA GLY A 206 -12.36 -31.88 0.57
C GLY A 206 -12.51 -30.47 1.10
N SER A 207 -12.23 -30.21 2.38
CA SER A 207 -12.27 -28.87 2.97
C SER A 207 -11.00 -28.03 2.68
N LEU A 208 -11.06 -26.73 2.99
CA LEU A 208 -9.89 -25.83 2.98
C LEU A 208 -9.01 -25.96 4.24
N GLU A 209 -9.37 -26.83 5.19
CA GLU A 209 -8.53 -27.10 6.36
C GLU A 209 -7.21 -27.76 5.94
N ASP A 210 -6.16 -27.54 6.73
CA ASP A 210 -4.82 -28.09 6.49
C ASP A 210 -4.29 -27.83 5.06
N TYR A 211 -4.69 -26.70 4.45
CA TYR A 211 -4.37 -26.36 3.06
C TYR A 211 -2.87 -26.39 2.75
N GLN A 212 -2.01 -26.08 3.73
CA GLN A 212 -0.56 -26.14 3.58
C GLN A 212 -0.06 -27.58 3.33
N ASP A 213 -0.55 -28.53 4.12
CA ASP A 213 -0.19 -29.94 3.98
C ASP A 213 -0.81 -30.53 2.70
N LYS A 214 -2.04 -30.14 2.36
CA LYS A 214 -2.70 -30.55 1.11
C LYS A 214 -2.00 -30.01 -0.13
N ALA A 215 -1.47 -28.79 -0.09
CA ALA A 215 -0.64 -28.23 -1.16
C ALA A 215 0.63 -29.07 -1.41
N LEU A 216 1.31 -29.51 -0.34
CA LEU A 216 2.48 -30.39 -0.44
C LEU A 216 2.11 -31.79 -0.98
N ALA A 217 0.99 -32.34 -0.52
CA ALA A 217 0.45 -33.59 -1.04
C ALA A 217 0.10 -33.46 -2.52
N MET A 218 -0.59 -32.40 -2.93
CA MET A 218 -0.94 -32.10 -4.32
C MET A 218 0.31 -32.09 -5.23
N ARG A 219 1.38 -31.39 -4.84
CA ARG A 219 2.64 -31.41 -5.60
C ARG A 219 3.18 -32.82 -5.78
N THR A 220 3.11 -33.64 -4.73
CA THR A 220 3.64 -35.01 -4.75
C THR A 220 2.83 -35.91 -5.69
N VAL A 221 1.50 -35.81 -5.66
CA VAL A 221 0.63 -36.71 -6.44
C VAL A 221 0.67 -36.40 -7.93
N LEU A 222 0.86 -35.12 -8.28
CA LEU A 222 0.96 -34.68 -9.67
C LEU A 222 2.26 -35.14 -10.36
N THR A 223 3.24 -35.66 -9.63
CA THR A 223 4.42 -36.33 -10.20
C THR A 223 4.18 -37.79 -10.59
N ARG A 224 3.06 -38.36 -10.15
CA ARG A 224 2.68 -39.76 -10.39
C ARG A 224 1.76 -39.84 -11.61
N GLU A 225 1.71 -41.02 -12.22
CA GLU A 225 0.72 -41.30 -13.25
C GLU A 225 -0.70 -41.34 -12.65
N GLY A 226 -1.65 -40.73 -13.34
CA GLY A 226 -3.05 -40.68 -12.91
C GLY A 226 -3.79 -39.48 -13.50
N GLN A 227 -5.10 -39.47 -13.27
CA GLN A 227 -5.99 -38.39 -13.74
C GLN A 227 -6.77 -37.75 -12.59
N ARG A 228 -6.98 -38.48 -11.48
CA ARG A 228 -7.75 -38.02 -10.33
C ARG A 228 -7.10 -38.48 -9.04
N TRP A 229 -6.89 -37.54 -8.13
CA TRP A 229 -6.34 -37.83 -6.79
C TRP A 229 -7.23 -37.22 -5.72
N ASP A 230 -7.32 -37.90 -4.59
CA ASP A 230 -7.92 -37.39 -3.37
C ASP A 230 -6.80 -37.13 -2.35
N VAL A 231 -6.66 -35.86 -1.97
CA VAL A 231 -5.72 -35.37 -0.96
C VAL A 231 -6.45 -34.79 0.25
N SER A 232 -7.73 -35.10 0.44
CA SER A 232 -8.52 -34.61 1.58
C SER A 232 -7.93 -35.01 2.93
N ASN A 233 -7.21 -36.13 2.98
CA ASN A 233 -6.28 -36.48 4.04
C ASN A 233 -4.84 -36.40 3.51
N PRO A 234 -4.05 -35.37 3.86
CA PRO A 234 -2.71 -35.18 3.29
C PRO A 234 -1.72 -36.29 3.66
N ARG A 235 -2.01 -37.09 4.70
CA ARG A 235 -1.20 -38.25 5.10
C ARG A 235 -1.58 -39.53 4.34
N LEU A 236 -2.76 -39.57 3.73
CA LEU A 236 -3.32 -40.73 3.04
C LEU A 236 -3.94 -40.30 1.71
N VAL A 237 -3.09 -40.16 0.69
CA VAL A 237 -3.55 -39.89 -0.67
C VAL A 237 -4.05 -41.17 -1.34
N THR A 238 -5.20 -41.09 -2.00
CA THR A 238 -5.72 -42.17 -2.86
C THR A 238 -5.90 -41.71 -4.31
N VAL A 239 -5.87 -42.68 -5.24
CA VAL A 239 -6.26 -42.47 -6.64
C VAL A 239 -7.76 -42.72 -6.73
N ARG A 240 -8.49 -41.87 -7.46
CA ARG A 240 -9.94 -41.94 -7.61
C ARG A 240 -10.37 -42.38 -9.00
#